data_AF-A0A2D3UPF4-F1
#
_entry.id   AF-A0A2D3UPF4-F1
#
_cell.length_a   1.000
_cell.length_b   1.000
_cell.length_c   1.000
_cell.angle_alpha   90.00
_cell.angle_beta   90.00
_cell.angle_gamma   90.00
#
_symmetry.space_group_name_H-M   'P 1'
#
loop_
_entity.id
_entity.type
_entity.pdbx_description
1 polymer ?
#
loop_
_entity_poly.entity_id
_entity_poly.type
_entity_poly.pdbx_seq_one_letter_code
_entity_poly.pdbx_strand_id
1 'polypeptide(L)'
;MSINTVQDDTWDPNWRGFIGTTFIVILEEFHSLLPQTLQDNMLQSLHLNAIGDTYRVGGVDDDNLYPEYSNAAIMHATVSGWVGRKTGDTNLTADGEKWASDIVALFDRNGTLSEFNGPTYAGVSLFGLTLWAKYLPQDSVMGANGGRMITAVWDSIGSLYNANLKNIAGPWDRSYGFDMIRYLSIISLYIWTLIGLPASPLYHNPQAVAHTDDFEIGPLVAILAPFHSTFVSPTALASLTTFPGTHFVHTSAYSPFADLAPRNYTTYLSPGLTIGAQSFSENVIGGPSINPSQFNPVVAQWEREEGNNSIGFFSLYAQEKALQADVGEGRLELWYPEGNCSSTFTFLVSPNDISGPRNVRSWEDVKGISVNVSAGTVDFVPTIAFCGLRGGLCDAINGFDVWNITYYMPEGSTAIPSIVLDIALE
;
A
#
# COMPACT_ATOMS: atom_id res chain seq x y z
N MET A 1 -8.35 -32.10 -4.77
CA MET A 1 -8.12 -30.66 -4.91
C MET A 1 -9.36 -30.09 -5.57
N SER A 2 -10.32 -29.62 -4.78
CA SER A 2 -11.43 -28.85 -5.33
C SER A 2 -10.85 -27.52 -5.76
N ILE A 3 -10.89 -27.26 -7.07
CA ILE A 3 -10.76 -25.90 -7.59
C ILE A 3 -12.04 -25.24 -7.10
N ASN A 4 -11.95 -24.51 -5.98
CA ASN A 4 -12.97 -23.54 -5.62
C ASN A 4 -12.93 -22.53 -6.75
N THR A 5 -13.85 -22.69 -7.69
CA THR A 5 -14.32 -21.56 -8.48
C THR A 5 -14.75 -20.53 -7.46
N VAL A 6 -14.05 -19.41 -7.43
CA VAL A 6 -14.46 -18.26 -6.64
C VAL A 6 -15.83 -17.87 -7.17
N GLN A 7 -16.87 -18.26 -6.46
CA GLN A 7 -18.20 -17.72 -6.64
C GLN A 7 -18.21 -16.40 -5.85
N ASP A 8 -17.57 -15.38 -6.42
CA ASP A 8 -17.77 -14.01 -5.94
C ASP A 8 -19.19 -13.61 -6.36
N ASP A 9 -20.16 -13.83 -5.47
CA ASP A 9 -21.53 -13.32 -5.60
C ASP A 9 -21.59 -11.79 -5.41
N THR A 10 -20.45 -11.09 -5.40
CA THR A 10 -20.35 -9.62 -5.31
C THR A 10 -19.61 -9.04 -6.50
N TRP A 11 -20.31 -8.21 -7.27
CA TRP A 11 -19.74 -7.43 -8.36
C TRP A 11 -18.78 -6.35 -7.81
N ASP A 12 -17.49 -6.44 -8.15
CA ASP A 12 -16.51 -5.35 -7.93
C ASP A 12 -16.25 -4.61 -9.26
N PRO A 13 -16.68 -3.35 -9.41
CA PRO A 13 -16.48 -2.61 -10.65
C PRO A 13 -15.01 -2.31 -10.95
N ASN A 14 -14.10 -2.40 -9.97
CA ASN A 14 -12.66 -2.19 -10.18
C ASN A 14 -12.02 -3.27 -11.06
N TRP A 15 -12.62 -4.46 -11.16
CA TRP A 15 -12.12 -5.54 -12.01
C TRP A 15 -12.07 -5.15 -13.50
N ARG A 16 -12.88 -4.17 -13.90
CA ARG A 16 -12.86 -3.60 -15.25
C ARG A 16 -11.47 -3.09 -15.63
N GLY A 17 -10.82 -2.36 -14.72
CA GLY A 17 -9.49 -1.80 -14.95
C GLY A 17 -8.46 -2.91 -15.18
N PHE A 18 -8.43 -3.93 -14.33
CA PHE A 18 -7.49 -5.06 -14.44
C PHE A 18 -7.68 -5.86 -15.74
N ILE A 19 -8.93 -6.21 -16.08
CA ILE A 19 -9.23 -6.96 -17.30
C ILE A 19 -8.93 -6.11 -18.54
N GLY A 20 -9.34 -4.83 -18.54
CA GLY A 20 -9.15 -3.91 -19.67
C GLY A 20 -7.68 -3.66 -19.95
N THR A 21 -6.90 -3.32 -18.94
CA THR A 21 -5.45 -3.12 -19.08
C THR A 21 -4.72 -4.40 -19.51
N THR A 22 -5.15 -5.58 -19.04
CA THR A 22 -4.64 -6.86 -19.52
C THR A 22 -4.90 -7.06 -21.02
N PHE A 23 -6.11 -6.76 -21.50
CA PHE A 23 -6.44 -6.83 -22.93
C PHE A 23 -5.59 -5.87 -23.76
N ILE A 24 -5.33 -4.66 -23.25
CA ILE A 24 -4.43 -3.70 -23.91
C ILE A 24 -3.03 -4.29 -24.07
N VAL A 25 -2.45 -4.87 -23.01
CA VAL A 25 -1.13 -5.53 -23.09
C VAL A 25 -1.15 -6.67 -24.11
N ILE A 26 -2.18 -7.50 -24.12
CA ILE A 26 -2.31 -8.61 -25.09
C ILE A 26 -2.34 -8.08 -26.53
N LEU A 27 -3.12 -7.04 -26.81
CA LEU A 27 -3.24 -6.46 -28.15
C LEU A 27 -1.96 -5.75 -28.57
N GLU A 28 -1.30 -5.02 -27.69
CA GLU A 28 -0.05 -4.32 -28.01
C GLU A 28 1.12 -5.31 -28.23
N GLU A 29 1.28 -6.30 -27.36
CA GLU A 29 2.46 -7.17 -27.37
C GLU A 29 2.28 -8.46 -28.19
N PHE A 30 1.04 -8.95 -28.34
CA PHE A 30 0.77 -10.29 -28.88
C PHE A 30 -0.33 -10.36 -29.94
N HIS A 31 -0.81 -9.24 -30.50
CA HIS A 31 -1.89 -9.28 -31.52
C HIS A 31 -1.58 -10.21 -32.71
N SER A 32 -0.32 -10.31 -33.13
CA SER A 32 0.10 -11.16 -34.25
C SER A 32 -0.13 -12.65 -34.01
N LEU A 33 -0.32 -13.09 -32.76
CA LEU A 33 -0.66 -14.46 -32.40
C LEU A 33 -2.17 -14.73 -32.39
N LEU A 34 -2.99 -13.69 -32.55
CA LEU A 34 -4.45 -13.77 -32.41
C LEU A 34 -5.15 -13.64 -33.77
N PRO A 35 -6.19 -14.45 -34.04
CA PRO A 35 -7.05 -14.23 -35.21
C PRO A 35 -7.67 -12.82 -35.17
N GLN A 36 -7.81 -12.18 -36.33
CA GLN A 36 -8.37 -10.82 -36.43
C GLN A 36 -9.74 -10.71 -35.75
N THR A 37 -10.60 -11.73 -35.92
CA THR A 37 -11.94 -11.75 -35.29
C THR A 37 -11.89 -11.73 -33.76
N LEU A 38 -10.87 -12.34 -33.15
CA LEU A 38 -10.68 -12.28 -31.70
C LEU A 38 -10.19 -10.90 -31.27
N GLN A 39 -9.27 -10.29 -32.03
CA GLN A 39 -8.81 -8.93 -31.77
C GLN A 39 -9.97 -7.93 -31.81
N ASP A 40 -10.85 -8.05 -32.81
CA ASP A 40 -12.03 -7.19 -32.95
C ASP A 40 -13.00 -7.36 -31.77
N ASN A 41 -13.24 -8.59 -31.32
CA ASN A 41 -14.08 -8.87 -30.15
C ASN A 41 -13.48 -8.31 -28.85
N MET A 42 -12.15 -8.42 -28.69
CA MET A 42 -11.45 -7.83 -27.54
C MET A 42 -11.56 -6.31 -27.56
N LEU A 43 -11.39 -5.67 -28.72
CA LEU A 43 -11.54 -4.22 -28.86
C LEU A 43 -12.98 -3.76 -28.58
N GLN A 44 -13.98 -4.52 -29.04
CA GLN A 44 -15.39 -4.23 -28.70
C GLN A 44 -15.66 -4.37 -27.20
N SER A 45 -15.04 -5.36 -26.55
CA SER A 45 -15.16 -5.57 -25.10
C SER A 45 -14.49 -4.42 -24.32
N LEU A 46 -13.35 -3.94 -24.80
CA LEU A 46 -12.66 -2.76 -24.27
C LEU A 46 -13.49 -1.48 -24.43
N HIS A 47 -14.19 -1.30 -25.57
CA HIS A 47 -15.09 -0.16 -25.77
C HIS A 47 -16.24 -0.16 -24.77
N LEU A 48 -16.87 -1.32 -24.53
CA LEU A 48 -17.92 -1.46 -23.50
C LEU A 48 -17.37 -1.31 -22.08
N ASN A 49 -16.14 -1.74 -21.84
CA ASN A 49 -15.44 -1.56 -20.57
C ASN A 49 -15.26 -0.06 -20.27
N ALA A 50 -14.65 0.69 -21.20
CA ALA A 50 -14.43 2.12 -21.09
C ALA A 50 -15.74 2.91 -20.93
N ILE A 51 -16.80 2.58 -21.69
CA ILE A 51 -18.12 3.18 -21.49
C ILE A 51 -18.64 2.90 -20.08
N GLY A 52 -18.52 1.67 -19.60
CA GLY A 52 -18.94 1.31 -18.24
C GLY A 52 -18.24 2.11 -17.16
N ASP A 53 -16.93 2.37 -17.33
CA ASP A 53 -16.14 3.16 -16.40
C ASP A 53 -16.60 4.63 -16.34
N THR A 54 -17.19 5.18 -17.41
CA THR A 54 -17.77 6.54 -17.37
C THR A 54 -18.96 6.70 -16.40
N TYR A 55 -19.56 5.60 -15.94
CA TYR A 55 -20.61 5.61 -14.93
C TYR A 55 -20.08 5.52 -13.50
N ARG A 56 -18.77 5.31 -13.31
CA ARG A 56 -18.14 5.23 -12.00
C ARG A 56 -17.84 6.63 -11.48
N VAL A 57 -18.66 7.10 -10.56
CA VAL A 57 -18.55 8.44 -9.98
C VAL A 57 -18.54 8.30 -8.47
N GLY A 58 -17.39 8.53 -7.85
CA GLY A 58 -17.23 8.44 -6.40
C GLY A 58 -18.30 9.23 -5.63
N GLY A 59 -19.00 8.57 -4.71
CA GLY A 59 -20.06 9.14 -3.88
C GLY A 59 -21.44 9.18 -4.53
N VAL A 60 -21.58 8.65 -5.75
CA VAL A 60 -22.86 8.40 -6.43
C VAL A 60 -23.09 6.89 -6.48
N ASP A 61 -24.29 6.44 -6.11
CA ASP A 61 -24.69 5.03 -6.11
C ASP A 61 -23.67 4.11 -5.37
N ASP A 62 -23.09 4.61 -4.29
CA ASP A 62 -22.07 3.96 -3.45
C ASP A 62 -20.75 3.58 -4.20
N ASP A 63 -20.48 4.16 -5.38
CA ASP A 63 -19.19 3.99 -6.05
C ASP A 63 -18.07 4.78 -5.33
N ASN A 64 -16.84 4.30 -5.47
CA ASN A 64 -15.65 4.80 -4.79
C ASN A 64 -14.55 5.28 -5.74
N LEU A 65 -14.81 5.38 -7.05
CA LEU A 65 -13.80 5.83 -7.99
C LEU A 65 -13.67 7.34 -7.99
N TYR A 66 -12.54 7.79 -7.48
CA TYR A 66 -12.10 9.19 -7.51
C TYR A 66 -10.71 9.29 -8.14
N PRO A 67 -10.29 10.44 -8.70
CA PRO A 67 -8.94 10.61 -9.24
C PRO A 67 -7.82 10.29 -8.24
N GLU A 68 -8.04 10.53 -6.94
CA GLU A 68 -7.12 10.18 -5.86
C GLU A 68 -7.04 8.67 -5.57
N TYR A 69 -7.95 7.85 -6.11
CA TYR A 69 -7.91 6.39 -5.98
C TYR A 69 -6.86 5.72 -6.88
N SER A 70 -5.73 6.43 -7.05
CA SER A 70 -4.43 6.00 -7.57
C SER A 70 -4.51 4.87 -8.60
N ASN A 71 -4.32 3.60 -8.20
CA ASN A 71 -4.32 2.46 -9.14
C ASN A 71 -5.58 2.36 -10.00
N ALA A 72 -6.77 2.36 -9.40
CA ALA A 72 -8.02 2.23 -10.15
C ALA A 72 -8.23 3.41 -11.11
N ALA A 73 -7.93 4.63 -10.65
CA ALA A 73 -8.02 5.84 -11.47
C ALA A 73 -7.00 5.87 -12.62
N ILE A 74 -5.77 5.42 -12.39
CA ILE A 74 -4.72 5.31 -13.42
C ILE A 74 -5.13 4.29 -14.48
N MET A 75 -5.70 3.14 -14.07
CA MET A 75 -6.21 2.13 -15.00
C MET A 75 -7.41 2.63 -15.80
N HIS A 76 -8.37 3.35 -15.17
CA HIS A 76 -9.47 4.03 -15.86
C HIS A 76 -8.93 4.94 -16.98
N ALA A 77 -8.04 5.87 -16.64
CA ALA A 77 -7.47 6.79 -17.60
C ALA A 77 -6.78 6.05 -18.76
N THR A 78 -6.04 4.99 -18.43
CA THR A 78 -5.38 4.13 -19.42
C THR A 78 -6.38 3.54 -20.40
N VAL A 79 -7.44 2.90 -19.90
CA VAL A 79 -8.41 2.19 -20.73
C VAL A 79 -9.20 3.18 -21.58
N SER A 80 -9.80 4.22 -20.98
CA SER A 80 -10.54 5.25 -21.72
C SER A 80 -9.68 5.92 -22.80
N GLY A 81 -8.47 6.36 -22.44
CA GLY A 81 -7.58 7.06 -23.35
C GLY A 81 -7.06 6.19 -24.50
N TRP A 82 -6.63 4.96 -24.20
CA TRP A 82 -6.13 4.04 -25.23
C TRP A 82 -7.27 3.61 -26.17
N VAL A 83 -8.43 3.23 -25.63
CA VAL A 83 -9.58 2.79 -26.42
C VAL A 83 -10.14 3.90 -27.29
N GLY A 84 -10.30 5.11 -26.74
CA GLY A 84 -10.76 6.26 -27.49
C GLY A 84 -9.89 6.54 -28.72
N ARG A 85 -8.57 6.49 -28.54
CA ARG A 85 -7.61 6.68 -29.64
C ARG A 85 -7.64 5.53 -30.64
N LYS A 86 -7.71 4.29 -30.18
CA LYS A 86 -7.73 3.10 -31.04
C LYS A 86 -8.98 3.04 -31.93
N THR A 87 -10.11 3.54 -31.43
CA THR A 87 -11.42 3.50 -32.11
C THR A 87 -11.79 4.81 -32.80
N GLY A 88 -11.08 5.91 -32.52
CA GLY A 88 -11.46 7.25 -32.97
C GLY A 88 -12.59 7.89 -32.16
N ASP A 89 -12.95 7.34 -31.01
CA ASP A 89 -13.94 7.89 -30.08
C ASP A 89 -13.34 9.08 -29.30
N THR A 90 -13.77 10.28 -29.69
CA THR A 90 -13.26 11.53 -29.10
C THR A 90 -13.73 11.76 -27.67
N ASN A 91 -14.87 11.19 -27.27
CA ASN A 91 -15.39 11.34 -25.91
C ASN A 91 -14.58 10.49 -24.93
N LEU A 92 -14.32 9.23 -25.27
CA LEU A 92 -13.47 8.35 -24.45
C LEU A 92 -12.02 8.86 -24.40
N THR A 93 -11.51 9.40 -25.51
CA THR A 93 -10.21 10.06 -25.51
C THR A 93 -10.19 11.22 -24.50
N ALA A 94 -11.19 12.11 -24.55
CA ALA A 94 -11.28 13.26 -23.66
C ALA A 94 -11.46 12.86 -22.18
N ASP A 95 -12.23 11.81 -21.91
CA ASP A 95 -12.38 11.24 -20.56
C ASP A 95 -11.04 10.76 -20.00
N GLY A 96 -10.30 9.95 -20.75
CA GLY A 96 -8.97 9.48 -20.34
C GLY A 96 -7.98 10.62 -20.07
N GLU A 97 -7.94 11.63 -20.95
CA GLU A 97 -7.08 12.81 -20.76
C GLU A 97 -7.50 13.65 -19.55
N LYS A 98 -8.80 13.77 -19.27
CA LYS A 98 -9.30 14.47 -18.09
C LYS A 98 -8.87 13.76 -16.81
N TRP A 99 -9.13 12.46 -16.69
CA TRP A 99 -8.72 11.68 -15.52
C TRP A 99 -7.21 11.73 -15.31
N ALA A 100 -6.43 11.58 -16.39
CA ALA A 100 -4.98 11.72 -16.31
C ALA A 100 -4.55 13.11 -15.81
N SER A 101 -5.22 14.18 -16.24
CA SER A 101 -4.95 15.54 -15.79
C SER A 101 -5.24 15.73 -14.31
N ASP A 102 -6.36 15.19 -13.81
CA ASP A 102 -6.73 15.28 -12.40
C ASP A 102 -5.74 14.49 -11.51
N ILE A 103 -5.35 13.28 -11.94
CA ILE A 103 -4.33 12.45 -11.27
C ILE A 103 -2.98 13.16 -11.23
N VAL A 104 -2.55 13.74 -12.36
CA VAL A 104 -1.28 14.49 -12.45
C VAL A 104 -1.30 15.72 -11.55
N ALA A 105 -2.42 16.45 -11.48
CA ALA A 105 -2.56 17.60 -10.60
C ALA A 105 -2.43 17.22 -9.11
N LEU A 106 -3.00 16.08 -8.71
CA LEU A 106 -2.82 15.53 -7.36
C LEU A 106 -1.37 15.12 -7.11
N PHE A 107 -0.75 14.45 -8.08
CA PHE A 107 0.63 14.00 -7.98
C PHE A 107 1.62 15.18 -7.83
N ASP A 108 1.45 16.23 -8.63
CA ASP A 108 2.34 17.40 -8.65
C ASP A 108 2.31 18.21 -7.35
N ARG A 109 1.33 17.98 -6.48
CA ARG A 109 1.25 18.61 -5.15
C ARG A 109 2.44 18.25 -4.26
N ASN A 110 2.88 16.99 -4.32
CA ASN A 110 3.90 16.44 -3.41
C ASN A 110 4.92 15.51 -4.08
N GLY A 111 4.78 15.24 -5.38
CA GLY A 111 5.61 14.27 -6.09
C GLY A 111 5.32 12.82 -5.67
N THR A 112 4.10 12.52 -5.22
CA THR A 112 3.68 11.17 -4.80
C THR A 112 2.21 10.92 -5.11
N LEU A 113 1.81 9.65 -5.10
CA LEU A 113 0.42 9.23 -5.27
C LEU A 113 -0.40 9.58 -4.03
N SER A 114 -1.69 9.87 -4.22
CA SER A 114 -2.63 10.13 -3.13
C SER A 114 -2.80 8.92 -2.21
N GLU A 115 -2.71 7.70 -2.75
CA GLU A 115 -2.56 6.49 -1.95
C GLU A 115 -1.08 6.18 -1.77
N PHE A 116 -0.57 6.51 -0.59
CA PHE A 116 0.84 6.48 -0.28
C PHE A 116 1.34 5.09 0.12
N ASN A 117 2.35 4.64 -0.62
CA ASN A 117 3.36 3.63 -0.26
C ASN A 117 2.89 2.23 0.15
N GLY A 118 1.60 1.88 -0.03
CA GLY A 118 1.11 0.52 0.15
C GLY A 118 1.84 -0.48 -0.75
N PRO A 119 2.54 -1.51 -0.24
CA PRO A 119 3.40 -2.37 -1.07
C PRO A 119 2.71 -3.06 -2.24
N THR A 120 1.48 -3.54 -2.09
CA THR A 120 0.71 -4.08 -3.23
C THR A 120 0.25 -2.98 -4.18
N TYR A 121 -0.32 -1.90 -3.64
CA TYR A 121 -0.99 -0.88 -4.45
C TYR A 121 -0.06 0.09 -5.17
N ALA A 122 1.14 0.31 -4.63
CA ALA A 122 2.23 0.95 -5.35
C ALA A 122 2.59 0.12 -6.61
N GLY A 123 2.66 -1.21 -6.47
CA GLY A 123 2.89 -2.13 -7.59
C GLY A 123 1.80 -2.04 -8.68
N VAL A 124 0.52 -2.02 -8.31
CA VAL A 124 -0.58 -1.84 -9.29
C VAL A 124 -0.51 -0.47 -9.96
N SER A 125 -0.21 0.58 -9.21
CA SER A 125 -0.09 1.94 -9.76
C SER A 125 1.08 2.02 -10.75
N LEU A 126 2.22 1.41 -10.43
CA LEU A 126 3.36 1.29 -11.34
C LEU A 126 3.00 0.52 -12.61
N PHE A 127 2.18 -0.53 -12.53
CA PHE A 127 1.66 -1.23 -13.70
C PHE A 127 0.89 -0.28 -14.62
N GLY A 128 -0.11 0.42 -14.09
CA GLY A 128 -0.89 1.40 -14.86
C GLY A 128 -0.04 2.53 -15.46
N LEU A 129 0.87 3.12 -14.67
CA LEU A 129 1.79 4.16 -15.16
C LEU A 129 2.75 3.65 -16.24
N THR A 130 3.13 2.38 -16.21
CA THR A 130 3.93 1.76 -17.27
C THR A 130 3.16 1.74 -18.58
N LEU A 131 1.86 1.45 -18.54
CA LEU A 131 1.01 1.49 -19.72
C LEU A 131 0.89 2.92 -20.26
N TRP A 132 0.74 3.93 -19.39
CA TRP A 132 0.79 5.34 -19.78
C TRP A 132 2.08 5.65 -20.55
N ALA A 133 3.23 5.30 -19.99
CA ALA A 133 4.53 5.59 -20.58
C ALA A 133 4.79 4.82 -21.88
N LYS A 134 4.30 3.57 -21.98
CA LYS A 134 4.62 2.66 -23.10
C LYS A 134 3.67 2.79 -24.29
N TYR A 135 2.36 2.91 -24.02
CA TYR A 135 1.33 2.72 -25.04
C TYR A 135 0.54 3.99 -25.37
N LEU A 136 0.67 5.05 -24.59
CA LEU A 136 0.03 6.33 -24.88
C LEU A 136 1.04 7.30 -25.53
N PRO A 137 0.61 8.10 -26.53
CA PRO A 137 1.52 8.95 -27.29
C PRO A 137 2.03 10.12 -26.43
N GLN A 138 3.20 10.66 -26.77
CA GLN A 138 3.85 11.74 -25.99
C GLN A 138 3.09 13.07 -26.01
N ASP A 139 2.12 13.25 -26.90
CA ASP A 139 1.22 14.40 -26.92
C ASP A 139 -0.04 14.21 -26.04
N SER A 140 -0.22 13.04 -25.43
CA SER A 140 -1.20 12.80 -24.36
C SER A 140 -0.64 13.18 -22.99
N VAL A 141 -1.52 13.56 -22.06
CA VAL A 141 -1.16 13.79 -20.65
C VAL A 141 -0.54 12.53 -20.06
N MET A 142 -1.08 11.36 -20.37
CA MET A 142 -0.58 10.08 -19.89
C MET A 142 0.86 9.80 -20.37
N GLY A 143 1.08 9.83 -21.69
CA GLY A 143 2.40 9.55 -22.28
C GLY A 143 3.47 10.55 -21.84
N ALA A 144 3.10 11.82 -21.67
CA ALA A 144 4.00 12.88 -21.21
C ALA A 144 4.40 12.75 -19.73
N ASN A 145 3.57 12.12 -18.89
CA ASN A 145 3.77 12.11 -17.44
C ASN A 145 4.10 10.72 -16.85
N GLY A 146 3.73 9.62 -17.53
CA GLY A 146 3.90 8.26 -17.01
C GLY A 146 5.34 7.96 -16.56
N GLY A 147 6.32 8.26 -17.42
CA GLY A 147 7.74 8.02 -17.11
C GLY A 147 8.24 8.75 -15.86
N ARG A 148 7.95 10.07 -15.75
CA ARG A 148 8.39 10.86 -14.58
C ARG A 148 7.71 10.43 -13.28
N MET A 149 6.44 10.00 -13.35
CA MET A 149 5.70 9.53 -12.19
C MET A 149 6.25 8.17 -11.72
N ILE A 150 6.59 7.26 -12.64
CA ILE A 150 7.28 6.00 -12.30
C ILE A 150 8.60 6.30 -11.57
N THR A 151 9.44 7.19 -12.10
CA THR A 151 10.71 7.54 -11.47
C THR A 151 10.51 8.09 -10.05
N ALA A 152 9.61 9.05 -9.87
CA ALA A 152 9.35 9.64 -8.55
C ALA A 152 8.76 8.63 -7.54
N VAL A 153 7.89 7.72 -7.98
CA VAL A 153 7.39 6.63 -7.11
C VAL A 153 8.53 5.70 -6.71
N TRP A 154 9.44 5.32 -7.63
CA TRP A 154 10.60 4.51 -7.29
C TRP A 154 11.60 5.22 -6.38
N ASP A 155 11.82 6.51 -6.56
CA ASP A 155 12.69 7.29 -5.68
C ASP A 155 12.12 7.32 -4.25
N SER A 156 10.80 7.48 -4.11
CA SER A 156 10.11 7.37 -2.82
C SER A 156 10.25 5.96 -2.23
N ILE A 157 9.95 4.92 -3.00
CA ILE A 157 10.08 3.53 -2.56
C ILE A 157 11.51 3.21 -2.14
N GLY A 158 12.51 3.63 -2.92
CA GLY A 158 13.92 3.41 -2.62
C GLY A 158 14.36 4.11 -1.33
N SER A 159 13.81 5.29 -1.04
CA SER A 159 14.06 5.96 0.26
C SER A 159 13.41 5.23 1.45
N LEU A 160 12.32 4.49 1.22
CA LEU A 160 11.59 3.79 2.28
C LEU A 160 11.94 2.30 2.36
N TYR A 161 12.69 1.77 1.40
CA TYR A 161 13.05 0.36 1.36
C TYR A 161 14.24 0.08 2.27
N ASN A 162 14.03 -0.77 3.27
CA ASN A 162 15.09 -1.28 4.11
C ASN A 162 15.59 -2.62 3.55
N ALA A 163 16.75 -2.62 2.89
CA ALA A 163 17.31 -3.83 2.27
C ALA A 163 17.71 -4.93 3.26
N ASN A 164 18.00 -4.58 4.52
CA ASN A 164 18.32 -5.57 5.55
C ASN A 164 17.06 -6.31 5.98
N LEU A 165 15.95 -5.57 6.16
CA LEU A 165 14.64 -6.14 6.45
C LEU A 165 13.96 -6.71 5.19
N LYS A 166 14.44 -6.38 3.99
CA LYS A 166 13.74 -6.61 2.71
C LYS A 166 12.27 -6.16 2.77
N ASN A 167 12.04 -4.94 3.25
CA ASN A 167 10.69 -4.45 3.45
C ASN A 167 10.62 -2.95 3.15
N ILE A 168 9.50 -2.50 2.62
CA ILE A 168 9.20 -1.08 2.52
C ILE A 168 8.68 -0.62 3.88
N ALA A 169 9.27 0.43 4.46
CA ALA A 169 8.83 0.98 5.73
C ALA A 169 7.46 1.66 5.60
N GLY A 170 6.65 1.59 6.66
CA GLY A 170 5.40 2.33 6.76
C GLY A 170 5.59 3.80 7.11
N PRO A 171 4.49 4.54 7.33
CA PRO A 171 3.11 4.06 7.36
C PRO A 171 2.55 3.84 5.94
N TRP A 172 1.37 3.23 5.84
CA TRP A 172 0.71 2.95 4.55
C TRP A 172 -0.77 3.31 4.58
N ASP A 173 -1.25 3.91 3.50
CA ASP A 173 -2.67 4.24 3.36
C ASP A 173 -3.53 3.03 3.05
N ARG A 174 -2.92 2.02 2.41
CA ARG A 174 -3.57 0.75 2.18
C ARG A 174 -2.54 -0.37 2.13
N SER A 175 -2.61 -1.28 3.09
CA SER A 175 -1.82 -2.51 3.07
C SER A 175 -2.58 -3.67 3.70
N TYR A 176 -2.39 -4.86 3.14
CA TYR A 176 -2.91 -6.08 3.71
C TYR A 176 -1.88 -6.88 4.50
N GLY A 177 -0.60 -6.62 4.24
CA GLY A 177 0.51 -7.32 4.89
C GLY A 177 1.56 -6.35 5.41
N PHE A 178 2.35 -6.85 6.37
CA PHE A 178 3.32 -6.06 7.13
C PHE A 178 4.76 -6.54 6.93
N ASP A 179 4.92 -7.76 6.39
CA ASP A 179 6.18 -8.47 6.18
C ASP A 179 6.23 -8.99 4.75
N MET A 180 6.92 -8.29 3.85
CA MET A 180 7.04 -8.66 2.44
C MET A 180 7.78 -9.98 2.18
N ILE A 181 8.41 -10.60 3.19
CA ILE A 181 9.00 -11.95 3.09
C ILE A 181 7.94 -13.04 3.29
N ARG A 182 6.81 -12.71 3.93
CA ARG A 182 5.69 -13.63 4.21
C ARG A 182 4.36 -13.22 3.59
N TYR A 183 4.37 -12.11 2.85
CA TYR A 183 3.25 -11.50 2.16
C TYR A 183 3.66 -11.21 0.73
N LEU A 184 2.88 -11.69 -0.23
CA LEU A 184 3.11 -11.31 -1.62
C LEU A 184 2.58 -9.90 -1.83
N SER A 185 3.50 -8.97 -2.02
CA SER A 185 3.20 -7.62 -2.48
C SER A 185 3.52 -7.50 -3.96
N ILE A 186 2.71 -6.80 -4.74
CA ILE A 186 2.98 -6.64 -6.19
C ILE A 186 4.32 -5.93 -6.43
N ILE A 187 4.73 -4.98 -5.57
CA ILE A 187 6.05 -4.35 -5.69
C ILE A 187 7.21 -5.36 -5.56
N SER A 188 7.04 -6.46 -4.80
CA SER A 188 8.07 -7.51 -4.71
C SER A 188 8.36 -8.16 -6.06
N LEU A 189 7.37 -8.23 -6.96
CA LEU A 189 7.54 -8.75 -8.32
C LEU A 189 8.42 -7.82 -9.16
N TYR A 190 8.21 -6.51 -9.04
CA TYR A 190 9.09 -5.54 -9.67
C TYR A 190 10.51 -5.61 -9.11
N ILE A 191 10.67 -5.64 -7.79
CA ILE A 191 11.99 -5.78 -7.15
C ILE A 191 12.69 -7.04 -7.65
N TRP A 192 11.97 -8.17 -7.75
CA TRP A 192 12.50 -9.40 -8.35
C TRP A 192 13.02 -9.14 -9.78
N THR A 193 12.26 -8.47 -10.65
CA THR A 193 12.73 -8.18 -12.01
C THR A 193 14.00 -7.31 -12.07
N LEU A 194 14.25 -6.50 -11.03
CA LEU A 194 15.37 -5.56 -10.97
C LEU A 194 16.64 -6.17 -10.37
N ILE A 195 16.52 -6.95 -9.29
CA ILE A 195 17.67 -7.42 -8.49
C ILE A 195 17.76 -8.94 -8.37
N GLY A 196 16.82 -9.68 -8.97
CA GLY A 196 16.76 -11.13 -8.92
C GLY A 196 16.10 -11.69 -7.64
N LEU A 197 15.57 -12.91 -7.75
CA LEU A 197 14.77 -13.55 -6.70
C LEU A 197 15.52 -13.65 -5.35
N PRO A 198 16.81 -14.06 -5.30
CA PRO A 198 17.50 -14.25 -4.02
C PRO A 198 17.66 -12.94 -3.21
N ALA A 199 17.81 -11.81 -3.89
CA ALA A 199 17.96 -10.50 -3.26
C ALA A 199 16.61 -9.83 -2.98
N SER A 200 15.56 -10.19 -3.73
CA SER A 200 14.21 -9.68 -3.53
C SER A 200 13.58 -10.11 -2.19
N PRO A 201 12.51 -9.42 -1.75
CA PRO A 201 11.71 -9.84 -0.59
C PRO A 201 10.83 -11.05 -0.88
N LEU A 202 10.60 -11.40 -2.16
CA LEU A 202 9.71 -12.49 -2.53
C LEU A 202 10.23 -13.84 -2.02
N TYR A 203 9.38 -14.56 -1.29
CA TYR A 203 9.69 -15.92 -0.85
C TYR A 203 9.90 -16.84 -2.06
N HIS A 204 10.90 -17.73 -1.99
CA HIS A 204 11.26 -18.62 -3.10
C HIS A 204 10.14 -19.57 -3.53
N ASN A 205 9.12 -19.78 -2.68
CA ASN A 205 7.86 -20.42 -3.05
C ASN A 205 6.70 -19.40 -2.92
N PRO A 206 6.46 -18.52 -3.90
CA PRO A 206 5.44 -17.46 -3.81
C PRO A 206 4.01 -17.98 -3.52
N GLN A 207 3.74 -19.25 -3.82
CA GLN A 207 2.47 -19.93 -3.56
C GLN A 207 2.23 -20.27 -2.07
N ALA A 208 3.24 -20.08 -1.21
CA ALA A 208 3.22 -20.46 0.21
C ALA A 208 3.16 -19.25 1.16
N VAL A 209 2.89 -18.06 0.65
CA VAL A 209 2.77 -16.82 1.43
C VAL A 209 1.33 -16.28 1.42
N ALA A 210 1.03 -15.37 2.34
CA ALA A 210 -0.27 -14.68 2.35
C ALA A 210 -0.44 -13.82 1.10
N HIS A 211 -1.69 -13.60 0.68
CA HIS A 211 -2.04 -12.83 -0.52
C HIS A 211 -1.39 -13.31 -1.83
N THR A 212 -1.19 -14.64 -1.95
CA THR A 212 -0.58 -15.21 -3.16
C THR A 212 -1.39 -15.00 -4.44
N ASP A 213 -2.71 -14.74 -4.34
CA ASP A 213 -3.57 -14.48 -5.50
C ASP A 213 -3.11 -13.24 -6.28
N ASP A 214 -2.47 -12.26 -5.63
CA ASP A 214 -1.85 -11.10 -6.29
C ASP A 214 -0.75 -11.52 -7.30
N PHE A 215 -0.24 -12.75 -7.24
CA PHE A 215 0.75 -13.26 -8.18
C PHE A 215 0.22 -13.41 -9.61
N GLU A 216 -1.11 -13.38 -9.81
CA GLU A 216 -1.74 -13.43 -11.13
C GLU A 216 -1.29 -12.28 -12.05
N ILE A 217 -0.87 -11.13 -11.49
CA ILE A 217 -0.32 -10.02 -12.27
C ILE A 217 1.13 -10.27 -12.76
N GLY A 218 1.81 -11.29 -12.22
CA GLY A 218 3.22 -11.58 -12.46
C GLY A 218 3.62 -11.65 -13.94
N PRO A 219 2.88 -12.33 -14.83
CA PRO A 219 3.16 -12.32 -16.26
C PRO A 219 3.15 -10.90 -16.87
N LEU A 220 2.22 -10.03 -16.47
CA LEU A 220 2.14 -8.66 -16.97
C LEU A 220 3.34 -7.82 -16.53
N VAL A 221 3.75 -7.97 -15.26
CA VAL A 221 4.97 -7.35 -14.75
C VAL A 221 6.19 -7.83 -15.55
N ALA A 222 6.31 -9.15 -15.78
CA ALA A 222 7.43 -9.72 -16.52
C ALA A 222 7.52 -9.24 -17.98
N ILE A 223 6.37 -9.13 -18.68
CA ILE A 223 6.30 -8.61 -20.05
C ILE A 223 6.77 -7.16 -20.12
N LEU A 224 6.40 -6.33 -19.14
CA LEU A 224 6.65 -4.89 -19.14
C LEU A 224 7.98 -4.50 -18.50
N ALA A 225 8.59 -5.37 -17.69
CA ALA A 225 9.79 -5.09 -16.91
C ALA A 225 10.97 -4.52 -17.72
N PRO A 226 11.32 -5.00 -18.94
CA PRO A 226 12.41 -4.43 -19.72
C PRO A 226 12.20 -2.95 -20.07
N PHE A 227 10.96 -2.52 -20.29
CA PHE A 227 10.64 -1.12 -20.54
C PHE A 227 10.55 -0.33 -19.23
N HIS A 228 9.87 -0.89 -18.23
CA HIS A 228 9.68 -0.27 -16.92
C HIS A 228 11.02 0.09 -16.24
N SER A 229 12.00 -0.80 -16.30
CA SER A 229 13.29 -0.63 -15.64
C SER A 229 14.08 0.60 -16.13
N THR A 230 13.75 1.12 -17.31
CA THR A 230 14.38 2.34 -17.86
C THR A 230 14.06 3.61 -17.06
N PHE A 231 13.01 3.58 -16.24
CA PHE A 231 12.59 4.71 -15.39
C PHE A 231 13.05 4.59 -13.94
N VAL A 232 13.64 3.46 -13.54
CA VAL A 232 14.14 3.26 -12.18
C VAL A 232 15.48 3.97 -12.03
N SER A 233 15.57 4.91 -11.09
CA SER A 233 16.80 5.67 -10.89
C SER A 233 17.93 4.76 -10.35
N PRO A 234 19.21 5.06 -10.65
CA PRO A 234 20.33 4.33 -10.06
C PRO A 234 20.33 4.33 -8.53
N THR A 235 19.86 5.42 -7.91
CA THR A 235 19.75 5.55 -6.45
C THR A 235 18.69 4.61 -5.90
N ALA A 236 17.49 4.59 -6.49
CA ALA A 236 16.43 3.68 -6.11
C ALA A 236 16.90 2.22 -6.29
N LEU A 237 17.51 1.88 -7.43
CA LEU A 237 18.03 0.54 -7.68
C LEU A 237 19.08 0.11 -6.64
N ALA A 238 20.02 1.00 -6.29
CA ALA A 238 21.05 0.69 -5.30
C ALA A 238 20.45 0.39 -3.91
N SER A 239 19.44 1.15 -3.50
CA SER A 239 18.76 0.97 -2.21
C SER A 239 18.10 -0.40 -2.08
N LEU A 240 17.68 -1.02 -3.19
CA LEU A 240 17.06 -2.36 -3.17
C LEU A 240 18.05 -3.47 -2.79
N THR A 241 19.35 -3.23 -2.93
CA THR A 241 20.41 -4.20 -2.60
C THR A 241 21.24 -3.81 -1.38
N THR A 242 21.27 -2.53 -1.00
CA THR A 242 22.11 -2.03 0.09
C THR A 242 21.39 -0.91 0.81
N PHE A 243 21.16 -1.09 2.11
CA PHE A 243 20.55 -0.06 2.94
C PHE A 243 21.46 1.18 3.01
N PRO A 244 20.96 2.39 2.69
CA PRO A 244 21.81 3.58 2.54
C PRO A 244 22.33 4.17 3.87
N GLY A 245 21.88 3.64 5.01
CA GLY A 245 22.22 4.13 6.35
C GLY A 245 21.03 4.77 7.06
N THR A 246 21.20 5.10 8.34
CA THR A 246 20.12 5.68 9.16
C THR A 246 19.68 7.04 8.63
N HIS A 247 18.38 7.25 8.44
CA HIS A 247 17.83 8.50 7.94
C HIS A 247 16.34 8.67 8.27
N PHE A 248 15.83 9.86 7.99
CA PHE A 248 14.41 10.18 8.02
C PHE A 248 13.89 10.40 6.60
N VAL A 249 12.65 9.98 6.35
CA VAL A 249 11.85 10.34 5.19
C VAL A 249 10.68 11.18 5.66
N HIS A 250 10.50 12.34 5.01
CA HIS A 250 9.35 13.22 5.23
C HIS A 250 8.62 13.43 3.90
N THR A 251 7.31 13.25 3.89
CA THR A 251 6.50 13.52 2.69
C THR A 251 5.05 13.86 3.06
N SER A 252 4.22 14.18 2.08
CA SER A 252 2.80 14.42 2.25
C SER A 252 2.00 13.82 1.09
N ALA A 253 0.79 13.37 1.39
CA ALA A 253 -0.19 12.92 0.40
C ALA A 253 -1.53 13.61 0.66
N TYR A 254 -2.43 13.57 -0.33
CA TYR A 254 -3.76 14.16 -0.19
C TYR A 254 -4.79 13.46 -1.07
N SER A 255 -5.91 13.15 -0.44
CA SER A 255 -7.09 12.51 -1.01
C SER A 255 -8.29 13.38 -0.72
N PRO A 256 -8.66 14.29 -1.64
CA PRO A 256 -9.69 15.31 -1.42
C PRO A 256 -11.03 14.80 -0.85
N PHE A 257 -11.46 13.58 -1.19
CA PHE A 257 -12.72 13.06 -0.68
C PHE A 257 -12.70 12.76 0.83
N ALA A 258 -11.53 12.36 1.38
CA ALA A 258 -11.39 11.92 2.77
C ALA A 258 -10.71 12.97 3.66
N ASP A 259 -9.70 13.65 3.11
CA ASP A 259 -8.78 14.50 3.87
C ASP A 259 -9.36 15.90 4.10
N LEU A 260 -9.46 16.31 5.37
CA LEU A 260 -9.74 17.70 5.75
C LEU A 260 -8.48 18.57 5.68
N ALA A 261 -7.31 17.93 5.80
CA ALA A 261 -6.00 18.51 5.61
C ALA A 261 -5.05 17.46 5.01
N PRO A 262 -3.99 17.90 4.31
CA PRO A 262 -2.93 17.02 3.84
C PRO A 262 -2.35 16.13 4.93
N ARG A 263 -2.18 14.84 4.60
CA ARG A 263 -1.55 13.86 5.49
C ARG A 263 -0.05 14.04 5.42
N ASN A 264 0.61 14.12 6.58
CA ASN A 264 2.06 14.30 6.67
C ASN A 264 2.69 13.03 7.22
N TYR A 265 3.66 12.49 6.50
CA TYR A 265 4.32 11.22 6.76
C TYR A 265 5.73 11.49 7.28
N THR A 266 6.09 10.84 8.37
CA THR A 266 7.48 10.79 8.85
C THR A 266 7.85 9.35 9.12
N THR A 267 8.99 8.93 8.58
CA THR A 267 9.53 7.59 8.79
C THR A 267 11.00 7.67 9.16
N TYR A 268 11.36 7.15 10.33
CA TYR A 268 12.72 6.87 10.74
C TYR A 268 13.11 5.46 10.25
N LEU A 269 14.29 5.33 9.64
CA LEU A 269 14.85 4.06 9.22
C LEU A 269 16.25 3.92 9.80
N SER A 270 16.53 2.77 10.42
CA SER A 270 17.86 2.31 10.83
C SER A 270 18.11 0.89 10.26
N PRO A 271 19.32 0.33 10.38
CA PRO A 271 19.64 -0.97 9.79
C PRO A 271 18.71 -2.11 10.18
N GLY A 272 18.14 -2.11 11.39
CA GLY A 272 17.30 -3.19 11.90
C GLY A 272 15.95 -2.73 12.45
N LEU A 273 15.63 -1.44 12.40
CA LEU A 273 14.39 -0.87 12.95
C LEU A 273 13.86 0.24 12.03
N THR A 274 12.58 0.19 11.71
CA THR A 274 11.86 1.30 11.06
C THR A 274 10.70 1.72 11.96
N ILE A 275 10.44 3.02 12.03
CA ILE A 275 9.30 3.61 12.76
C ILE A 275 8.70 4.65 11.84
N GLY A 276 7.46 4.47 11.41
CA GLY A 276 6.75 5.39 10.54
C GLY A 276 5.39 5.75 11.12
N ALA A 277 5.02 7.02 10.98
CA ALA A 277 3.69 7.49 11.33
C ALA A 277 3.22 8.60 10.38
N GLN A 278 1.91 8.73 10.25
CA GLN A 278 1.27 9.85 9.57
C GLN A 278 0.40 10.67 10.52
N SER A 279 0.50 11.99 10.41
CA SER A 279 -0.44 12.93 10.98
C SER A 279 -1.53 13.22 9.97
N PHE A 280 -2.79 13.05 10.36
CA PHE A 280 -3.96 13.19 9.50
C PHE A 280 -5.14 13.86 10.22
N SER A 281 -6.05 14.43 9.43
CA SER A 281 -7.36 14.91 9.84
C SER A 281 -8.32 14.63 8.69
N GLU A 282 -9.27 13.74 8.92
CA GLU A 282 -10.09 13.11 7.90
C GLU A 282 -11.58 13.19 8.29
N ASN A 283 -12.48 13.02 7.33
CA ASN A 283 -13.91 12.99 7.59
C ASN A 283 -14.44 11.58 7.97
N VAL A 284 -13.60 10.55 7.85
CA VAL A 284 -13.93 9.13 7.99
C VAL A 284 -12.80 8.38 8.68
N ILE A 285 -13.11 7.28 9.38
CA ILE A 285 -12.09 6.43 10.00
C ILE A 285 -11.54 5.46 8.94
N GLY A 286 -10.23 5.25 8.93
CA GLY A 286 -9.55 4.40 7.96
C GLY A 286 -9.11 5.12 6.69
N GLY A 287 -9.09 6.46 6.73
CA GLY A 287 -8.58 7.30 5.65
C GLY A 287 -9.18 7.02 4.28
N PRO A 288 -8.41 7.23 3.21
CA PRO A 288 -8.88 7.06 1.84
C PRO A 288 -9.35 5.63 1.52
N SER A 289 -8.96 4.63 2.31
CA SER A 289 -9.44 3.26 2.14
C SER A 289 -10.84 3.03 2.72
N ILE A 290 -11.31 3.94 3.59
CA ILE A 290 -12.53 3.79 4.41
C ILE A 290 -12.53 2.45 5.17
N ASN A 291 -11.33 1.92 5.47
CA ASN A 291 -11.14 0.60 6.02
C ASN A 291 -9.99 0.59 7.03
N PRO A 292 -10.31 0.64 8.35
CA PRO A 292 -9.31 0.60 9.42
C PRO A 292 -8.38 -0.61 9.36
N SER A 293 -8.84 -1.74 8.81
CA SER A 293 -8.02 -2.95 8.68
C SER A 293 -6.96 -2.83 7.58
N GLN A 294 -7.08 -1.85 6.67
CA GLN A 294 -6.13 -1.65 5.58
C GLN A 294 -5.34 -0.33 5.73
N PHE A 295 -5.89 0.64 6.47
CA PHE A 295 -5.23 1.90 6.78
C PHE A 295 -4.29 1.74 7.96
N ASN A 296 -2.99 1.87 7.72
CA ASN A 296 -1.94 1.60 8.70
C ASN A 296 -1.18 2.91 9.01
N PRO A 297 -1.77 3.82 9.82
CA PRO A 297 -1.24 5.17 10.02
C PRO A 297 0.02 5.23 10.88
N VAL A 298 0.33 4.16 11.61
CA VAL A 298 1.56 4.01 12.37
C VAL A 298 2.04 2.59 12.15
N VAL A 299 3.32 2.42 11.84
CA VAL A 299 3.95 1.12 11.61
C VAL A 299 5.36 1.17 12.16
N ALA A 300 5.74 0.17 12.94
CA ALA A 300 7.15 -0.12 13.17
C ALA A 300 7.47 -1.54 12.73
N GLN A 301 8.66 -1.75 12.18
CA GLN A 301 9.16 -3.06 11.79
C GLN A 301 10.57 -3.23 12.33
N TRP A 302 10.92 -4.44 12.76
CA TRP A 302 12.24 -4.72 13.29
C TRP A 302 12.74 -6.11 12.89
N GLU A 303 14.06 -6.26 12.87
CA GLU A 303 14.70 -7.56 12.81
C GLU A 303 14.60 -8.25 14.17
N ARG A 304 14.06 -9.48 14.21
CA ARG A 304 13.91 -10.22 15.48
C ARG A 304 15.21 -10.82 15.99
N GLU A 305 16.15 -11.07 15.08
CA GLU A 305 17.49 -11.60 15.35
C GLU A 305 18.33 -11.40 14.10
N GLU A 306 19.56 -10.90 14.30
CA GLU A 306 20.46 -10.48 13.23
C GLU A 306 20.70 -11.60 12.19
N GLY A 307 20.40 -11.29 10.92
CA GLY A 307 20.66 -12.14 9.77
C GLY A 307 19.68 -13.29 9.54
N ASN A 308 18.61 -13.43 10.34
CA ASN A 308 17.69 -14.57 10.22
C ASN A 308 16.50 -14.33 9.27
N ASN A 309 16.39 -13.15 8.66
CA ASN A 309 15.26 -12.72 7.80
C ASN A 309 13.88 -12.90 8.46
N SER A 310 13.80 -12.73 9.78
CA SER A 310 12.56 -12.76 10.54
C SER A 310 12.24 -11.36 11.04
N ILE A 311 11.10 -10.84 10.59
CA ILE A 311 10.66 -9.48 10.89
C ILE A 311 9.58 -9.52 11.97
N GLY A 312 9.68 -8.63 12.93
CA GLY A 312 8.59 -8.24 13.82
C GLY A 312 7.95 -6.96 13.33
N PHE A 313 6.69 -6.75 13.65
CA PHE A 313 6.00 -5.51 13.31
C PHE A 313 4.96 -5.17 14.36
N PHE A 314 4.64 -3.88 14.47
CA PHE A 314 3.37 -3.44 15.00
C PHE A 314 2.75 -2.37 14.11
N SER A 315 1.42 -2.26 14.14
CA SER A 315 0.71 -1.15 13.51
C SER A 315 -0.43 -0.63 14.40
N LEU A 316 -0.68 0.68 14.39
CA LEU A 316 -1.84 1.25 15.07
C LEU A 316 -3.10 0.96 14.27
N TYR A 317 -4.08 0.28 14.88
CA TYR A 317 -5.39 0.10 14.30
C TYR A 317 -6.14 1.44 14.34
N ALA A 318 -6.57 1.95 13.19
CA ALA A 318 -7.19 3.28 13.10
C ALA A 318 -8.59 3.30 13.73
N GLN A 319 -8.75 4.05 14.82
CA GLN A 319 -10.03 4.18 15.55
C GLN A 319 -10.56 5.61 15.60
N GLU A 320 -9.74 6.58 15.17
CA GLU A 320 -10.05 8.01 15.25
C GLU A 320 -9.87 8.66 13.87
N LYS A 321 -10.55 9.78 13.66
CA LYS A 321 -10.52 10.55 12.40
C LYS A 321 -9.38 11.55 12.32
N ALA A 322 -8.69 11.78 13.42
CA ALA A 322 -7.54 12.67 13.46
C ALA A 322 -6.47 12.06 14.36
N LEU A 323 -5.24 12.04 13.86
CA LEU A 323 -4.05 11.66 14.59
C LEU A 323 -2.98 12.70 14.34
N GLN A 324 -2.26 13.07 15.39
CA GLN A 324 -0.99 13.75 15.27
C GLN A 324 0.08 12.82 15.79
N ALA A 325 1.21 12.79 15.07
CA ALA A 325 2.30 11.89 15.34
C ALA A 325 3.64 12.61 15.23
N ASP A 326 4.52 12.37 16.19
CA ASP A 326 5.93 12.73 16.12
C ASP A 326 6.79 11.47 16.17
N VAL A 327 7.77 11.40 15.28
CA VAL A 327 8.63 10.23 15.09
C VAL A 327 10.07 10.68 15.29
N GLY A 328 10.72 10.09 16.29
CA GLY A 328 12.13 10.28 16.59
C GLY A 328 12.92 8.99 16.42
N GLU A 329 14.23 9.09 16.65
CA GLU A 329 15.11 7.93 16.73
C GLU A 329 14.75 7.08 17.95
N GLY A 330 14.16 5.91 17.71
CA GLY A 330 13.69 5.02 18.78
C GLY A 330 12.56 5.61 19.62
N ARG A 331 11.77 6.55 19.08
CA ARG A 331 10.70 7.22 19.82
C ARG A 331 9.51 7.51 18.93
N LEU A 332 8.31 7.33 19.48
CA LEU A 332 7.05 7.57 18.79
C LEU A 332 6.06 8.23 19.75
N GLU A 333 5.60 9.43 19.42
CA GLU A 333 4.58 10.16 20.18
C GLU A 333 3.31 10.27 19.35
N LEU A 334 2.16 9.93 19.94
CA LEU A 334 0.87 9.93 19.26
C LEU A 334 -0.16 10.65 20.13
N TRP A 335 -1.03 11.45 19.52
CA TRP A 335 -2.22 11.98 20.19
C TRP A 335 -3.41 12.17 19.25
N TYR A 336 -4.60 11.99 19.78
CA TYR A 336 -5.86 12.16 19.07
C TYR A 336 -6.46 13.54 19.41
N PRO A 337 -6.26 14.57 18.57
CA PRO A 337 -6.72 15.93 18.88
C PRO A 337 -8.25 16.04 19.01
N GLU A 338 -8.99 15.14 18.36
CA GLU A 338 -10.46 15.04 18.43
C GLU A 338 -10.94 13.90 19.34
N GLY A 339 -10.01 13.17 19.95
CA GLY A 339 -10.30 12.05 20.84
C GLY A 339 -10.80 12.50 22.22
N ASN A 340 -11.36 11.55 22.98
CA ASN A 340 -11.88 11.78 24.32
C ASN A 340 -11.63 10.55 25.22
N CYS A 341 -12.28 10.45 26.39
CA CYS A 341 -12.10 9.33 27.31
C CYS A 341 -12.55 7.96 26.78
N SER A 342 -13.28 7.90 25.67
CA SER A 342 -13.59 6.64 24.96
C SER A 342 -12.51 6.22 23.96
N SER A 343 -11.54 7.08 23.66
CA SER A 343 -10.49 6.78 22.69
C SER A 343 -9.52 5.74 23.26
N THR A 344 -9.00 4.90 22.36
CA THR A 344 -8.03 3.85 22.69
C THR A 344 -6.91 3.81 21.68
N PHE A 345 -5.72 3.42 22.11
CA PHE A 345 -4.61 3.09 21.20
C PHE A 345 -4.48 1.57 21.13
N THR A 346 -4.89 0.97 20.02
CA THR A 346 -4.75 -0.47 19.78
C THR A 346 -3.63 -0.74 18.80
N PHE A 347 -2.57 -1.40 19.25
CA PHE A 347 -1.48 -1.85 18.39
C PHE A 347 -1.69 -3.31 17.99
N LEU A 348 -1.73 -3.57 16.68
CA LEU A 348 -1.66 -4.89 16.08
C LEU A 348 -0.20 -5.33 16.07
N VAL A 349 0.18 -6.27 16.93
CA VAL A 349 1.57 -6.72 17.10
C VAL A 349 1.75 -8.12 16.53
N SER A 350 2.83 -8.34 15.79
CA SER A 350 3.04 -9.63 15.13
C SER A 350 3.40 -10.75 16.11
N PRO A 351 2.87 -11.97 15.93
CA PRO A 351 3.24 -13.11 16.74
C PRO A 351 4.73 -13.42 16.62
N ASN A 352 5.32 -13.91 17.71
CA ASN A 352 6.71 -14.34 17.70
C ASN A 352 6.95 -15.52 16.74
N ASP A 353 8.18 -15.61 16.24
CA ASP A 353 8.66 -16.82 15.56
C ASP A 353 8.69 -18.04 16.52
N ILE A 354 9.11 -19.20 15.99
CA ILE A 354 9.16 -20.45 16.76
C ILE A 354 10.04 -20.43 18.01
N SER A 355 11.00 -19.53 18.07
CA SER A 355 11.91 -19.43 19.20
C SER A 355 11.41 -18.52 20.33
N GLY A 356 10.45 -17.64 20.06
CA GLY A 356 9.91 -16.71 21.06
C GLY A 356 8.72 -17.24 21.86
N PRO A 357 8.35 -16.57 22.97
CA PRO A 357 7.15 -16.88 23.73
C PRO A 357 5.89 -16.87 22.85
N ARG A 358 5.02 -17.89 22.98
CA ARG A 358 3.78 -17.96 22.19
C ARG A 358 2.64 -17.16 22.77
N ASN A 359 2.65 -16.93 24.07
CA ASN A 359 1.60 -16.20 24.78
C ASN A 359 2.18 -14.84 25.19
N VAL A 360 1.79 -13.79 24.48
CA VAL A 360 2.24 -12.42 24.76
C VAL A 360 1.34 -11.83 25.83
N ARG A 361 1.93 -11.36 26.94
CA ARG A 361 1.23 -10.74 28.08
C ARG A 361 1.68 -9.32 28.36
N SER A 362 2.77 -8.89 27.73
CA SER A 362 3.23 -7.50 27.68
C SER A 362 4.24 -7.34 26.54
N TRP A 363 4.76 -6.13 26.36
CA TRP A 363 5.87 -5.89 25.43
C TRP A 363 7.12 -6.70 25.76
N GLU A 364 7.35 -7.08 27.03
CA GLU A 364 8.49 -7.92 27.45
C GLU A 364 8.46 -9.33 26.84
N ASP A 365 7.29 -9.79 26.37
CA ASP A 365 7.17 -11.09 25.70
C ASP A 365 7.36 -10.99 24.17
N VAL A 366 7.51 -9.79 23.61
CA VAL A 366 7.64 -9.58 22.16
C VAL A 366 9.12 -9.69 21.77
N LYS A 367 9.47 -10.73 21.00
CA LYS A 367 10.86 -11.05 20.66
C LYS A 367 11.51 -9.97 19.78
N GLY A 368 12.72 -9.56 20.15
CA GLY A 368 13.64 -8.77 19.34
C GLY A 368 13.41 -7.27 19.42
N ILE A 369 12.54 -6.82 20.33
CA ILE A 369 12.26 -5.41 20.54
C ILE A 369 11.95 -5.11 21.99
N SER A 370 12.43 -3.97 22.47
CA SER A 370 12.04 -3.38 23.73
C SER A 370 11.16 -2.16 23.44
N VAL A 371 9.92 -2.20 23.95
CA VAL A 371 8.96 -1.09 23.84
C VAL A 371 8.51 -0.69 25.24
N ASN A 372 8.80 0.55 25.61
CA ASN A 372 8.40 1.14 26.88
C ASN A 372 7.40 2.27 26.67
N VAL A 373 6.25 2.21 27.34
CA VAL A 373 5.30 3.33 27.37
C VAL A 373 5.76 4.32 28.44
N SER A 374 6.46 5.37 28.04
CA SER A 374 7.16 6.26 28.97
C SER A 374 6.37 7.50 29.38
N ALA A 375 5.40 7.90 28.56
CA ALA A 375 4.53 9.05 28.82
C ALA A 375 3.21 8.94 28.06
N GLY A 376 2.31 9.88 28.33
CA GLY A 376 0.98 9.95 27.73
C GLY A 376 -0.11 10.14 28.77
N THR A 377 -1.36 10.08 28.33
CA THR A 377 -2.56 10.25 29.17
C THR A 377 -3.36 8.96 29.33
N VAL A 378 -2.94 7.88 28.68
CA VAL A 378 -3.52 6.54 28.81
C VAL A 378 -3.09 5.86 30.10
N ASP A 379 -3.85 4.86 30.55
CA ASP A 379 -3.39 3.91 31.54
C ASP A 379 -2.28 3.03 30.95
N PHE A 380 -1.13 2.94 31.62
CA PHE A 380 0.05 2.24 31.10
C PHE A 380 -0.04 0.71 31.16
N VAL A 381 -1.15 0.16 31.69
CA VAL A 381 -1.41 -1.27 31.74
C VAL A 381 -2.37 -1.62 30.59
N PRO A 382 -1.90 -2.24 29.50
CA PRO A 382 -2.77 -2.56 28.37
C PRO A 382 -3.62 -3.80 28.63
N THR A 383 -4.70 -3.94 27.87
CA THR A 383 -5.35 -5.24 27.67
C THR A 383 -4.74 -5.93 26.47
N ILE A 384 -4.58 -7.26 26.54
CA ILE A 384 -3.98 -8.04 25.47
C ILE A 384 -4.93 -9.13 24.99
N ALA A 385 -5.08 -9.24 23.69
CA ALA A 385 -5.91 -10.25 23.04
C ALA A 385 -5.22 -10.84 21.81
N PHE A 386 -5.23 -12.16 21.69
CA PHE A 386 -4.80 -12.82 20.46
C PHE A 386 -5.97 -12.83 19.46
N CYS A 387 -5.72 -12.32 18.26
CA CYS A 387 -6.66 -12.37 17.15
C CYS A 387 -6.11 -13.32 16.08
N GLY A 388 -6.78 -14.44 15.82
CA GLY A 388 -6.19 -15.51 15.02
C GLY A 388 -7.18 -16.28 14.14
N LEU A 389 -6.67 -16.78 13.02
CA LEU A 389 -7.42 -17.53 12.00
C LEU A 389 -7.98 -18.85 12.53
N ARG A 390 -7.39 -19.40 13.59
CA ARG A 390 -7.75 -20.71 14.18
C ARG A 390 -8.18 -20.59 15.63
N GLY A 391 -8.68 -19.42 16.02
CA GLY A 391 -9.13 -19.12 17.38
C GLY A 391 -8.37 -17.94 17.99
N GLY A 392 -8.84 -17.49 19.14
CA GLY A 392 -8.41 -16.25 19.77
C GLY A 392 -9.58 -15.59 20.48
N LEU A 393 -9.38 -14.37 20.96
CA LEU A 393 -10.43 -13.52 21.52
C LEU A 393 -11.07 -12.60 20.45
N CYS A 394 -10.52 -12.57 19.25
CA CYS A 394 -10.91 -11.73 18.12
C CYS A 394 -10.51 -12.38 16.78
N ASP A 395 -11.02 -11.84 15.68
CA ASP A 395 -10.73 -12.31 14.33
C ASP A 395 -9.41 -11.76 13.81
N ALA A 396 -8.68 -12.57 13.04
CA ALA A 396 -7.46 -12.15 12.34
C ALA A 396 -7.70 -10.96 11.41
N ILE A 397 -6.68 -10.13 11.20
CA ILE A 397 -6.74 -8.96 10.31
C ILE A 397 -6.05 -9.30 9.00
N ASN A 398 -6.76 -9.21 7.88
CA ASN A 398 -6.26 -9.51 6.53
C ASN A 398 -5.55 -10.88 6.40
N GLY A 399 -6.01 -11.88 7.14
CA GLY A 399 -5.37 -13.20 7.14
C GLY A 399 -4.09 -13.29 7.98
N PHE A 400 -3.77 -12.27 8.78
CA PHE A 400 -2.65 -12.28 9.73
C PHE A 400 -3.15 -12.51 11.16
N ASP A 401 -2.57 -13.51 11.81
CA ASP A 401 -2.66 -13.65 13.25
C ASP A 401 -1.89 -12.48 13.89
N VAL A 402 -2.49 -11.82 14.89
CA VAL A 402 -1.92 -10.66 15.58
C VAL A 402 -2.26 -10.68 17.08
N TRP A 403 -1.45 -9.99 17.87
CA TRP A 403 -1.77 -9.63 19.25
C TRP A 403 -2.23 -8.18 19.28
N ASN A 404 -3.46 -7.94 19.74
CA ASN A 404 -3.92 -6.60 20.06
C ASN A 404 -3.37 -6.22 21.43
N ILE A 405 -2.59 -5.15 21.49
CA ILE A 405 -2.19 -4.48 22.73
C ILE A 405 -2.93 -3.15 22.78
N THR A 406 -3.94 -3.06 23.65
CA THR A 406 -4.85 -1.90 23.71
C THR A 406 -4.66 -1.12 24.99
N TYR A 407 -4.39 0.18 24.84
CA TYR A 407 -4.31 1.16 25.92
C TYR A 407 -5.58 2.01 25.97
N TYR A 408 -6.10 2.23 27.18
CA TYR A 408 -7.35 2.97 27.41
C TYR A 408 -7.06 4.29 28.12
N MET A 409 -7.95 5.25 27.91
CA MET A 409 -7.98 6.45 28.72
C MET A 409 -8.56 6.16 30.12
N PRO A 410 -8.06 6.81 31.18
CA PRO A 410 -8.67 6.72 32.50
C PRO A 410 -10.14 7.17 32.45
N GLU A 411 -11.00 6.48 33.20
CA GLU A 411 -12.43 6.76 33.25
C GLU A 411 -12.70 8.22 33.63
N GLY A 412 -13.50 8.92 32.82
CA GLY A 412 -13.86 10.32 33.05
C GLY A 412 -12.74 11.34 32.79
N SER A 413 -11.60 10.93 32.22
CA SER A 413 -10.52 11.85 31.85
C SER A 413 -10.99 12.92 30.85
N THR A 414 -10.56 14.16 31.04
CA THR A 414 -10.76 15.27 30.10
C THR A 414 -9.48 15.63 29.35
N ALA A 415 -8.41 14.84 29.52
CA ALA A 415 -7.15 15.05 28.83
C ALA A 415 -7.25 14.61 27.37
N ILE A 416 -6.48 15.25 26.49
CA ILE A 416 -6.36 14.83 25.09
C ILE A 416 -5.67 13.46 25.07
N PRO A 417 -6.26 12.42 24.45
CA PRO A 417 -5.67 11.09 24.41
C PRO A 417 -4.29 11.11 23.76
N SER A 418 -3.29 10.58 24.46
CA SER A 418 -1.90 10.53 24.00
C SER A 418 -1.13 9.33 24.57
N ILE A 419 -0.15 8.85 23.81
CA ILE A 419 0.79 7.80 24.20
C ILE A 419 2.17 8.06 23.61
N VAL A 420 3.22 7.78 24.39
CA VAL A 420 4.62 7.88 23.97
C VAL A 420 5.29 6.51 24.14
N LEU A 421 5.88 6.01 23.07
CA LEU A 421 6.63 4.76 23.03
C LEU A 421 8.12 5.07 22.83
N ASP A 422 8.96 4.59 23.73
CA ASP A 422 10.40 4.47 23.50
C ASP A 422 10.69 3.04 23.01
N ILE A 423 11.38 2.93 21.88
CA ILE A 423 11.52 1.71 21.08
C ILE A 423 13.00 1.45 20.79
N ALA A 424 13.49 0.27 21.14
CA ALA A 424 14.86 -0.15 20.87
C ALA A 424 14.92 -1.62 20.44
N LEU A 425 15.93 -1.99 19.65
CA LEU A 425 16.27 -3.40 19.41
C LEU A 425 16.87 -4.02 20.68
N GLU A 426 16.64 -5.32 20.87
CA GLU A 426 17.20 -6.10 21.99
C GLU A 426 18.66 -6.53 21.80
#